data_AF-Q9XD66-F1
#
_entry.id   AF-Q9XD66-F1
#
_cell.length_a   1.000
_cell.length_b   1.000
_cell.length_c   1.000
_cell.angle_alpha   90.00
_cell.angle_beta   90.00
_cell.angle_gamma   90.00
#
_symmetry.space_group_name_H-M   'P 1'
#
loop_
_entity.id
_entity.type
_entity.pdbx_description
1 polymer ?
#
loop_
_entity_poly.entity_id
_entity_poly.type
_entity_poly.pdbx_seq_one_letter_code
_entity_poly.pdbx_strand_id
1 'polypeptide(L)'
;MINIIKNRNKKNHTASTELKSKIKKEQVKLLFDQVGMAISGEALTVTILPIALWSVTNHELLIIWMIFTYVFSDLYKSMLLFYYNKQPTLFSTEKWLFLFNLGVVSSGLAWGFASSIMIPASSTLHQIFVVFLITGVTAAANSLYSPVRLSYFLFLVTAFVPFTIWLFSKGQVYLLLGFCGIIYLGIMLFISYYSNRILINTLKMRFKISNLNS
;
A
#
# COMPACT_ATOMS: atom_id res chain seq x y z
N MET A 1 -47.34 15.84 8.03
CA MET A 1 -46.62 14.68 7.46
C MET A 1 -45.25 15.03 6.88
N ILE A 2 -45.12 16.08 6.05
CA ILE A 2 -43.87 16.44 5.35
C ILE A 2 -42.68 16.73 6.30
N ASN A 3 -42.90 17.43 7.42
CA ASN A 3 -41.84 17.75 8.39
C ASN A 3 -41.30 16.52 9.14
N ILE A 4 -42.13 15.49 9.36
CA ILE A 4 -41.71 14.25 10.05
C ILE A 4 -40.81 13.41 9.15
N ILE A 5 -41.12 13.35 7.85
CA ILE A 5 -40.31 12.65 6.84
C ILE A 5 -38.97 13.38 6.65
N LYS A 6 -38.97 14.71 6.60
CA LYS A 6 -37.76 15.54 6.48
C LYS A 6 -36.83 15.37 7.70
N ASN A 7 -37.38 15.32 8.92
CA ASN A 7 -36.60 15.08 10.14
C ASN A 7 -36.05 13.65 10.24
N ARG A 8 -36.81 12.63 9.82
CA ARG A 8 -36.31 11.24 9.75
C ARG A 8 -35.17 11.10 8.74
N ASN A 9 -35.30 11.69 7.56
CA ASN A 9 -34.24 11.66 6.54
C ASN A 9 -32.97 12.37 7.02
N LYS A 10 -33.10 13.52 7.70
CA LYS A 10 -31.95 14.24 8.28
C LYS A 10 -31.25 13.40 9.37
N LYS A 11 -32.01 12.79 10.30
CA LYS A 11 -31.47 11.93 11.37
C LYS A 11 -30.76 10.69 10.81
N ASN A 12 -31.34 10.04 9.81
CA ASN A 12 -30.74 8.88 9.14
C ASN A 12 -29.45 9.27 8.39
N HIS A 13 -29.44 10.45 7.76
CA HIS A 13 -28.25 10.96 7.07
C HIS A 13 -27.11 11.27 8.05
N THR A 14 -27.39 11.93 9.17
CA THR A 14 -26.40 12.24 10.21
C THR A 14 -25.82 10.97 10.83
N ALA A 15 -26.67 10.00 11.20
CA ALA A 15 -26.22 8.72 11.77
C ALA A 15 -25.36 7.91 10.77
N SER A 16 -25.72 7.92 9.48
CA SER A 16 -24.93 7.26 8.43
C SER A 16 -23.56 7.92 8.22
N THR A 17 -23.48 9.24 8.39
CA THR A 17 -22.24 10.01 8.23
C THR A 17 -21.31 9.80 9.41
N GLU A 18 -21.85 9.77 10.63
CA GLU A 18 -21.09 9.46 11.84
C GLU A 18 -20.52 8.04 11.81
N LEU A 19 -21.31 7.04 11.38
CA LEU A 19 -20.84 5.67 11.21
C LEU A 19 -19.70 5.58 10.18
N LYS A 20 -19.82 6.24 9.04
CA LYS A 20 -18.74 6.30 8.03
C LYS A 20 -17.46 6.91 8.59
N SER A 21 -17.58 7.99 9.37
CA SER A 21 -16.44 8.64 10.03
C SER A 21 -15.76 7.69 11.04
N LYS A 22 -16.54 7.01 11.89
CA LYS A 22 -16.02 6.00 12.83
C LYS A 22 -15.28 4.87 12.13
N ILE A 23 -15.86 4.32 11.04
CA ILE A 23 -15.21 3.28 10.24
C ILE A 23 -13.89 3.78 9.65
N LYS A 24 -13.87 4.97 9.05
CA LYS A 24 -12.65 5.53 8.45
C LYS A 24 -11.55 5.74 9.49
N LYS A 25 -11.91 6.21 10.68
CA LYS A 25 -10.97 6.36 11.80
C LYS A 25 -10.34 5.03 12.20
N GLU A 26 -11.13 3.96 12.32
CA GLU A 26 -10.61 2.61 12.59
C GLU A 26 -9.74 2.09 11.45
N GLN A 27 -10.11 2.33 10.19
CA GLN A 27 -9.27 1.95 9.04
C GLN A 27 -7.90 2.62 9.08
N VAL A 28 -7.85 3.93 9.34
CA VAL A 28 -6.58 4.66 9.48
C VAL A 28 -5.79 4.15 10.68
N LYS A 29 -6.45 3.89 11.80
CA LYS A 29 -5.79 3.27 12.97
C LYS A 29 -5.14 1.93 12.60
N LEU A 30 -5.86 1.05 11.90
CA LEU A 30 -5.32 -0.25 11.47
C LEU A 30 -4.10 -0.09 10.55
N LEU A 31 -4.07 0.91 9.66
CA LEU A 31 -2.88 1.19 8.85
C LEU A 31 -1.66 1.50 9.73
N PHE A 32 -1.81 2.36 10.74
CA PHE A 32 -0.73 2.70 11.67
C PHE A 32 -0.35 1.55 12.61
N ASP A 33 -1.30 0.71 13.00
CA ASP A 33 -1.03 -0.51 13.78
C ASP A 33 -0.19 -1.51 12.96
N GLN A 34 -0.34 -1.51 11.62
CA GLN A 34 0.35 -2.44 10.71
C GLN A 34 1.63 -1.87 10.09
N VAL A 35 1.82 -0.55 10.07
CA VAL A 35 2.93 0.08 9.35
C VAL A 35 4.31 -0.32 9.87
N GLY A 36 4.44 -0.65 11.16
CA GLY A 36 5.70 -1.15 11.72
C GLY A 36 6.16 -2.43 11.02
N MET A 37 5.23 -3.37 10.77
CA MET A 37 5.52 -4.59 10.02
C MET A 37 5.90 -4.29 8.56
N ALA A 38 5.24 -3.30 7.95
CA ALA A 38 5.57 -2.86 6.59
C ALA A 38 7.00 -2.31 6.50
N ILE A 39 7.38 -1.44 7.44
CA ILE A 39 8.73 -0.85 7.52
C ILE A 39 9.78 -1.96 7.70
N SER A 40 9.56 -2.91 8.61
CA SER A 40 10.51 -4.01 8.83
C SER A 40 10.68 -4.90 7.60
N GLY A 41 9.57 -5.24 6.92
CA GLY A 41 9.61 -6.03 5.68
C GLY A 41 10.30 -5.28 4.53
N GLU A 42 10.07 -3.97 4.42
CA GLU A 42 10.73 -3.11 3.44
C GLU A 42 12.23 -2.99 3.72
N ALA A 43 12.65 -2.68 4.95
CA ALA A 43 14.06 -2.61 5.32
C ALA A 43 14.82 -3.92 4.99
N LEU A 44 14.21 -5.07 5.26
CA LEU A 44 14.78 -6.37 4.90
C LEU A 44 14.99 -6.50 3.38
N THR A 45 13.95 -6.20 2.61
CA THR A 45 13.98 -6.37 1.15
C THR A 45 14.86 -5.32 0.44
N VAL A 46 14.91 -4.09 0.97
CA VAL A 46 15.80 -3.00 0.55
C VAL A 46 17.27 -3.30 0.85
N THR A 47 17.56 -4.13 1.85
CA THR A 47 18.93 -4.61 2.11
C THR A 47 19.30 -5.77 1.19
N ILE A 48 18.39 -6.75 1.04
CA ILE A 48 18.67 -7.97 0.29
C ILE A 48 18.85 -7.68 -1.21
N LEU A 49 18.03 -6.79 -1.79
CA LEU A 49 18.05 -6.54 -3.23
C LEU A 49 19.42 -6.02 -3.73
N PRO A 50 20.03 -4.97 -3.13
CA PRO A 50 21.36 -4.52 -3.50
C PRO A 50 22.44 -5.60 -3.35
N ILE A 51 22.38 -6.42 -2.29
CA ILE A 51 23.32 -7.52 -2.07
C ILE A 51 23.24 -8.52 -3.24
N ALA A 52 22.01 -8.91 -3.62
CA ALA A 52 21.81 -9.86 -4.70
C ALA A 52 22.24 -9.30 -6.06
N LEU A 53 22.05 -7.99 -6.30
CA LEU A 53 22.34 -7.36 -7.58
C LEU A 53 23.75 -6.74 -7.68
N TRP A 54 24.54 -6.78 -6.60
CA TRP A 54 25.80 -6.05 -6.48
C TRP A 54 26.76 -6.32 -7.64
N SER A 55 27.01 -7.59 -7.97
CA SER A 55 27.99 -7.97 -9.01
C SER A 55 27.52 -7.74 -10.45
N VAL A 56 26.23 -7.45 -10.67
CA VAL A 56 25.62 -7.39 -12.01
C VAL A 56 24.98 -6.04 -12.33
N THR A 57 24.93 -5.12 -11.38
CA THR A 57 24.29 -3.81 -11.49
C THR A 57 25.22 -2.73 -10.97
N ASN A 58 25.12 -1.51 -11.51
CA ASN A 58 25.93 -0.37 -11.08
C ASN A 58 25.76 -0.11 -9.56
N HIS A 59 26.87 -0.11 -8.82
CA HIS A 59 26.86 0.05 -7.36
C HIS A 59 26.32 1.41 -6.90
N GLU A 60 26.64 2.50 -7.62
CA GLU A 60 26.15 3.84 -7.29
C GLU A 60 24.62 3.88 -7.37
N LEU A 61 24.04 3.27 -8.41
CA LEU A 61 22.60 3.15 -8.58
C LEU A 61 21.95 2.38 -7.41
N LEU A 62 22.55 1.27 -7.01
CA LEU A 62 22.08 0.46 -5.88
C LEU A 62 22.11 1.24 -4.56
N ILE A 63 23.22 1.95 -4.29
CA ILE A 63 23.41 2.73 -3.08
C ILE A 63 22.44 3.93 -3.04
N ILE A 64 22.30 4.67 -4.14
CA ILE A 64 21.37 5.80 -4.23
C ILE A 64 19.93 5.33 -3.98
N TRP A 65 19.53 4.23 -4.61
CA TRP A 65 18.21 3.64 -4.42
C TRP A 65 17.98 3.20 -2.96
N MET A 66 18.97 2.55 -2.36
CA MET A 66 18.89 2.09 -0.97
C MET A 66 18.77 3.28 0.01
N ILE A 67 19.61 4.32 -0.15
CA ILE A 67 19.54 5.54 0.67
C ILE A 67 18.19 6.23 0.47
N PHE A 68 17.74 6.39 -0.78
CA PHE A 68 16.46 7.00 -1.08
C PHE A 68 15.33 6.27 -0.36
N THR A 69 15.31 4.94 -0.42
CA THR A 69 14.25 4.15 0.20
C THR A 69 14.29 4.27 1.72
N TYR A 70 15.46 4.16 2.34
CA TYR A 70 15.58 4.32 3.79
C TYR A 70 15.17 5.70 4.30
N VAL A 71 15.51 6.77 3.57
CA VAL A 71 15.23 8.14 4.00
C VAL A 71 13.78 8.55 3.70
N PHE A 72 13.34 8.37 2.45
CA PHE A 72 12.06 8.92 1.98
C PHE A 72 10.87 7.95 2.15
N SER A 73 11.12 6.67 2.39
CA SER A 73 10.09 5.68 2.74
C SER A 73 10.14 5.35 4.23
N ASP A 74 11.18 4.67 4.69
CA ASP A 74 11.20 4.03 6.01
C ASP A 74 11.30 5.04 7.15
N LEU A 75 12.25 5.97 7.09
CA LEU A 75 12.42 7.01 8.11
C LEU A 75 11.18 7.92 8.14
N TYR A 76 10.68 8.34 6.98
CA TYR A 76 9.44 9.12 6.89
C TYR A 76 8.26 8.42 7.57
N LYS A 77 7.99 7.16 7.22
CA LYS A 77 6.88 6.39 7.82
C LYS A 77 7.11 6.12 9.30
N SER A 78 8.35 5.90 9.74
CA SER A 78 8.70 5.72 11.15
C SER A 78 8.42 6.99 11.96
N MET A 79 8.82 8.16 11.45
CA MET A 79 8.50 9.45 12.07
C MET A 79 6.98 9.67 12.11
N LEU A 80 6.29 9.39 11.01
CA LEU A 80 4.83 9.54 10.94
C LEU A 80 4.12 8.63 11.96
N LEU A 81 4.56 7.38 12.09
CA LEU A 81 4.07 6.43 13.10
C LEU A 81 4.32 6.95 14.52
N PHE A 82 5.52 7.45 14.79
CA PHE A 82 5.86 8.03 16.09
C PHE A 82 4.92 9.18 16.46
N TYR A 83 4.70 10.14 15.54
CA TYR A 83 3.79 11.26 15.78
C TYR A 83 2.34 10.80 15.94
N TYR A 84 1.88 9.84 15.13
CA TYR A 84 0.53 9.30 15.24
C TYR A 84 0.30 8.63 16.60
N ASN A 85 1.27 7.85 17.09
CA ASN A 85 1.16 7.18 18.39
C ASN A 85 1.20 8.15 19.58
N LYS A 86 1.98 9.25 19.47
CA LYS A 86 2.07 10.26 20.52
C LYS A 86 0.87 11.21 20.53
N GLN A 87 0.38 11.62 19.37
CA GLN A 87 -0.67 12.63 19.25
C GLN A 87 -1.63 12.30 18.09
N PRO A 88 -2.46 11.24 18.20
CA PRO A 88 -3.34 10.82 17.12
C PRO A 88 -4.41 11.87 16.78
N THR A 89 -4.70 12.80 17.70
CA THR A 89 -5.65 13.91 17.52
C THR A 89 -5.02 15.18 16.93
N LEU A 90 -3.70 15.20 16.69
CA LEU A 90 -2.98 16.37 16.15
C LEU A 90 -3.50 16.78 14.76
N PHE A 91 -3.90 15.80 13.95
CA PHE A 91 -4.48 16.02 12.63
C PHE A 91 -5.81 15.29 12.48
N SER A 92 -6.61 15.72 11.50
CA SER A 92 -7.80 14.99 11.08
C SER A 92 -7.43 13.62 10.51
N THR A 93 -8.38 12.68 10.56
CA THR A 93 -8.23 11.34 9.96
C THR A 93 -7.87 11.42 8.47
N GLU A 94 -8.42 12.38 7.74
CA GLU A 94 -8.13 12.68 6.33
C GLU A 94 -6.67 13.07 6.14
N LYS A 95 -6.16 13.96 6.98
CA LYS A 95 -4.78 14.46 6.87
C LYS A 95 -3.77 13.39 7.27
N TRP A 96 -4.05 12.59 8.29
CA TRP A 96 -3.25 11.41 8.61
C TRP A 96 -3.18 10.41 7.46
N LEU A 97 -4.32 10.11 6.84
CA LEU A 97 -4.37 9.22 5.69
C LEU A 97 -3.61 9.80 4.48
N PHE A 98 -3.73 11.11 4.23
CA PHE A 98 -3.00 11.78 3.17
C PHE A 98 -1.48 11.66 3.39
N LEU A 99 -0.99 11.99 4.59
CA LEU A 99 0.44 11.88 4.94
C LEU A 99 0.92 10.42 4.84
N PHE A 100 0.12 9.46 5.32
CA PHE A 100 0.42 8.04 5.17
C PHE A 100 0.60 7.65 3.70
N ASN A 101 -0.31 8.11 2.84
CA ASN A 101 -0.26 7.82 1.41
C ASN A 101 0.97 8.44 0.72
N LEU A 102 1.52 9.55 1.21
CA LEU A 102 2.78 10.09 0.67
C LEU A 102 3.92 9.09 0.89
N GLY A 103 4.05 8.53 2.09
CA GLY A 103 5.06 7.51 2.38
C GLY A 103 4.86 6.23 1.57
N VAL A 104 3.60 5.83 1.37
CA VAL A 104 3.24 4.69 0.51
C VAL A 104 3.63 4.92 -0.95
N VAL A 105 3.38 6.12 -1.48
CA VAL A 105 3.77 6.48 -2.86
C VAL A 105 5.29 6.55 -2.98
N SER A 106 6.02 7.11 -2.00
CA SER A 106 7.49 7.10 -2.01
C SER A 106 8.06 5.69 -2.07
N SER A 107 7.53 4.76 -1.25
CA SER A 107 7.89 3.34 -1.28
C SER A 107 7.61 2.71 -2.64
N GLY A 108 6.40 2.95 -3.17
CA GLY A 108 6.00 2.39 -4.45
C GLY A 108 6.84 2.91 -5.61
N LEU A 109 7.20 4.20 -5.63
CA LEU A 109 8.10 4.77 -6.63
C LEU A 109 9.51 4.16 -6.53
N ALA A 110 10.02 3.94 -5.32
CA ALA A 110 11.31 3.25 -5.13
C ALA A 110 11.25 1.84 -5.72
N TRP A 111 10.21 1.06 -5.40
CA TRP A 111 10.04 -0.29 -5.96
C TRP A 111 9.81 -0.30 -7.48
N GLY A 112 9.08 0.69 -8.00
CA GLY A 112 8.88 0.90 -9.44
C GLY A 112 10.20 1.17 -10.16
N PHE A 113 11.07 1.97 -9.56
CA PHE A 113 12.42 2.21 -10.07
C PHE A 113 13.26 0.93 -10.07
N ALA A 114 13.30 0.20 -8.96
CA ALA A 114 14.06 -1.04 -8.85
C ALA A 114 13.61 -2.11 -9.86
N SER A 115 12.30 -2.27 -10.01
CA SER A 115 11.70 -3.27 -10.88
C SER A 115 11.63 -2.88 -12.36
N SER A 116 12.19 -1.75 -12.76
CA SER A 116 12.26 -1.34 -14.17
C SER A 116 13.67 -0.97 -14.61
N ILE A 117 14.38 -0.16 -13.83
CA ILE A 117 15.68 0.39 -14.20
C ILE A 117 16.83 -0.47 -13.68
N MET A 118 16.70 -1.05 -12.49
CA MET A 118 17.77 -1.82 -11.85
C MET A 118 17.79 -3.30 -12.26
N ILE A 119 16.87 -3.75 -13.11
CA ILE A 119 16.85 -5.15 -13.58
C ILE A 119 18.00 -5.38 -14.59
N PRO A 120 18.97 -6.27 -14.29
CA PRO A 120 20.11 -6.49 -15.17
C PRO A 120 19.71 -7.27 -16.43
N ALA A 121 20.10 -6.77 -17.60
CA ALA A 121 19.84 -7.44 -18.88
C ALA A 121 20.70 -8.70 -19.08
N SER A 122 21.84 -8.80 -18.40
CA SER A 122 22.86 -9.83 -18.60
C SER A 122 22.61 -11.14 -17.86
N SER A 123 21.68 -11.19 -16.89
CA SER A 123 21.50 -12.37 -16.05
C SER A 123 20.04 -12.70 -15.74
N THR A 124 19.52 -13.75 -16.38
CA THR A 124 18.15 -14.24 -16.18
C THR A 124 17.85 -14.60 -14.73
N LEU A 125 18.81 -15.19 -14.00
CA LEU A 125 18.60 -15.58 -12.60
C LEU A 125 18.34 -14.35 -11.70
N HIS A 126 19.08 -13.27 -11.91
CA HIS A 126 18.88 -12.00 -11.19
C HIS A 126 17.57 -11.33 -11.59
N GLN A 127 17.14 -11.43 -12.85
CA GLN A 127 15.82 -10.95 -13.26
C GLN A 127 14.72 -11.70 -12.52
N ILE A 128 14.78 -13.04 -12.52
CA ILE A 128 13.84 -13.91 -11.79
C ILE A 128 13.80 -13.51 -10.31
N PHE A 129 14.97 -13.27 -9.69
CA PHE A 129 15.05 -12.80 -8.31
C PHE A 129 14.27 -11.49 -8.08
N VAL A 130 14.47 -10.48 -8.94
CA VAL A 130 13.73 -9.21 -8.84
C VAL A 130 12.23 -9.43 -9.03
N VAL A 131 11.82 -10.28 -9.98
CA VAL A 131 10.40 -10.62 -10.21
C VAL A 131 9.79 -11.26 -8.97
N PHE A 132 10.46 -12.24 -8.36
CA PHE A 132 10.00 -12.85 -7.10
C PHE A 132 9.89 -11.83 -5.98
N LEU A 133 10.87 -10.93 -5.86
CA LEU A 133 10.87 -9.93 -4.81
C LEU A 133 9.72 -8.92 -4.98
N ILE A 134 9.55 -8.33 -6.17
CA ILE A 134 8.50 -7.34 -6.41
C ILE A 134 7.09 -7.95 -6.28
N THR A 135 6.87 -9.15 -6.79
CA THR A 135 5.59 -9.87 -6.66
C THR A 135 5.29 -10.24 -5.20
N GLY A 136 6.31 -10.65 -4.45
CA GLY A 136 6.17 -10.97 -3.02
C GLY A 136 5.88 -9.71 -2.17
N VAL A 137 6.62 -8.62 -2.41
CA VAL A 137 6.45 -7.34 -1.70
C VAL A 137 5.05 -6.77 -1.96
N THR A 138 4.62 -6.74 -3.22
CA THR A 138 3.29 -6.23 -3.58
C THR A 138 2.14 -7.13 -3.10
N ALA A 139 2.41 -8.42 -2.90
CA ALA A 139 1.49 -9.33 -2.22
C ALA A 139 1.39 -9.10 -0.73
N ALA A 140 2.52 -9.03 -0.03
CA ALA A 140 2.55 -8.76 1.40
C ALA A 140 1.90 -7.41 1.75
N ALA A 141 2.16 -6.38 0.93
CA ALA A 141 1.61 -5.04 1.10
C ALA A 141 0.07 -5.00 1.04
N ASN A 142 -0.59 -5.95 0.37
CA ASN A 142 -2.05 -6.00 0.35
C ASN A 142 -2.63 -6.19 1.75
N SER A 143 -2.05 -7.09 2.55
CA SER A 143 -2.51 -7.34 3.92
C SER A 143 -2.29 -6.15 4.85
N LEU A 144 -1.31 -5.30 4.54
CA LEU A 144 -0.90 -4.14 5.35
C LEU A 144 -1.64 -2.85 4.96
N TYR A 145 -1.99 -2.68 3.69
CA TYR A 145 -2.58 -1.44 3.17
C TYR A 145 -4.04 -1.57 2.72
N SER A 146 -4.59 -2.79 2.57
CA SER A 146 -6.01 -2.99 2.21
C SER A 146 -7.05 -2.44 3.21
N PRO A 147 -6.74 -2.12 4.49
CA PRO A 147 -7.69 -1.37 5.32
C PRO A 147 -8.18 -0.08 4.66
N VAL A 148 -7.36 0.55 3.81
CA VAL A 148 -7.78 1.64 2.93
C VAL A 148 -7.37 1.34 1.49
N ARG A 149 -8.33 0.97 0.65
CA ARG A 149 -8.08 0.57 -0.76
C ARG A 149 -7.23 1.55 -1.54
N LEU A 150 -7.41 2.86 -1.32
CA LEU A 150 -6.62 3.89 -2.00
C LEU A 150 -5.12 3.75 -1.69
N SER A 151 -4.75 3.45 -0.45
CA SER A 151 -3.35 3.27 -0.03
C SER A 151 -2.72 2.10 -0.79
N TYR A 152 -3.37 0.94 -0.81
CA TYR A 152 -2.86 -0.21 -1.56
C TYR A 152 -2.83 0.04 -3.07
N PHE A 153 -3.87 0.66 -3.63
CA PHE A 153 -3.91 1.01 -5.06
C PHE A 153 -2.73 1.90 -5.45
N LEU A 154 -2.46 2.96 -4.68
CA LEU A 154 -1.34 3.87 -4.94
C LEU A 154 0.00 3.13 -4.89
N PHE A 155 0.20 2.26 -3.89
CA PHE A 155 1.40 1.43 -3.79
C PHE A 155 1.57 0.52 -5.01
N LEU A 156 0.54 -0.29 -5.30
CA LEU A 156 0.58 -1.31 -6.34
C LEU A 156 0.83 -0.68 -7.71
N VAL A 157 0.15 0.43 -8.01
CA VAL A 157 0.32 1.12 -9.30
C VAL A 157 1.73 1.70 -9.43
N THR A 158 2.22 2.41 -8.41
CA THR A 158 3.55 3.03 -8.49
C THR A 158 4.68 2.00 -8.47
N ALA A 159 4.50 0.88 -7.78
CA ALA A 159 5.49 -0.20 -7.69
C ALA A 159 5.50 -1.14 -8.90
N PHE A 160 4.32 -1.56 -9.39
CA PHE A 160 4.20 -2.72 -10.28
C PHE A 160 3.89 -2.35 -11.74
N VAL A 161 3.32 -1.16 -12.01
CA VAL A 161 3.12 -0.71 -13.39
C VAL A 161 4.46 -0.49 -14.12
N PRO A 162 5.50 0.14 -13.52
CA PRO A 162 6.79 0.26 -14.18
C PRO A 162 7.41 -1.09 -14.55
N PHE A 163 7.30 -2.09 -13.67
CA PHE A 163 7.70 -3.46 -13.95
C PHE A 163 6.94 -4.07 -15.14
N THR A 164 5.62 -3.88 -15.16
CA THR A 164 4.77 -4.40 -16.25
C THR A 164 5.15 -3.76 -17.59
N ILE A 165 5.42 -2.45 -17.62
CA ILE A 165 5.92 -1.74 -18.80
C ILE A 165 7.30 -2.30 -19.22
N TRP A 166 8.19 -2.53 -18.26
CA TRP A 166 9.50 -3.11 -18.53
C TRP A 166 9.38 -4.49 -19.20
N LEU A 167 8.48 -5.35 -18.75
CA LEU A 167 8.23 -6.65 -19.38
C LEU A 167 7.83 -6.51 -20.86
N PHE A 168 6.88 -5.61 -21.17
CA PHE A 168 6.48 -5.37 -22.55
C PHE A 168 7.61 -4.82 -23.43
N SER A 169 8.54 -4.07 -22.85
CA SER A 169 9.69 -3.52 -23.58
C SER A 169 10.73 -4.56 -24.03
N LYS A 170 10.74 -5.77 -23.45
CA LYS A 170 11.74 -6.82 -23.75
C LYS A 170 11.37 -7.73 -24.92
N GLY A 171 10.09 -7.81 -25.29
CA GLY A 171 9.62 -8.61 -26.42
C GLY A 171 9.64 -10.13 -26.19
N GLN A 172 9.26 -10.91 -27.23
CA GLN A 172 9.20 -12.38 -27.20
C GLN A 172 8.40 -12.94 -26.00
N VAL A 173 8.98 -13.85 -25.22
CA VAL A 173 8.37 -14.49 -24.05
C VAL A 173 7.99 -13.46 -22.97
N TYR A 174 8.66 -12.32 -22.91
CA TYR A 174 8.34 -11.27 -21.93
C TYR A 174 6.98 -10.60 -22.20
N LEU A 175 6.44 -10.68 -23.43
CA LEU A 175 5.08 -10.21 -23.72
C LEU A 175 4.04 -11.02 -22.95
N LEU A 176 4.19 -12.35 -22.91
CA LEU A 176 3.31 -13.23 -22.13
C LEU A 176 3.42 -12.92 -20.64
N LEU A 177 4.63 -12.67 -20.13
CA LEU A 177 4.85 -12.23 -18.75
C LEU A 177 4.22 -10.86 -18.48
N GLY A 178 4.26 -9.93 -19.43
CA GLY A 178 3.59 -8.64 -19.35
C GLY A 178 2.08 -8.78 -19.19
N PHE A 179 1.45 -9.67 -19.95
CA PHE A 179 0.02 -10.01 -19.77
C PHE A 179 -0.25 -10.65 -18.40
N CYS A 180 0.62 -11.54 -17.93
CA CYS A 180 0.54 -12.07 -16.57
C CYS A 180 0.65 -10.94 -15.52
N GLY A 181 1.47 -9.92 -15.77
CA GLY A 181 1.57 -8.72 -14.93
C GLY A 181 0.26 -7.92 -14.86
N ILE A 182 -0.42 -7.74 -16.00
CA ILE A 182 -1.76 -7.10 -16.03
C ILE A 182 -2.78 -7.92 -15.26
N ILE A 183 -2.79 -9.25 -15.44
CA ILE A 183 -3.68 -10.15 -14.72
C ILE A 183 -3.40 -10.07 -13.21
N TYR A 184 -2.13 -10.09 -12.81
CA TYR A 184 -1.70 -9.93 -11.42
C TYR A 184 -2.24 -8.61 -10.84
N LEU A 185 -2.05 -7.47 -11.52
CA LEU A 185 -2.60 -6.19 -11.09
C LEU A 185 -4.12 -6.27 -10.83
N GLY A 186 -4.86 -6.85 -11.78
CA GLY A 186 -6.32 -7.02 -11.65
C GLY A 186 -6.72 -7.89 -10.46
N ILE A 187 -6.06 -9.04 -10.29
CA ILE A 187 -6.29 -9.95 -9.16
C ILE A 187 -6.01 -9.25 -7.83
N MET A 188 -4.89 -8.53 -7.73
CA MET A 188 -4.49 -7.87 -6.50
C MET A 188 -5.43 -6.72 -6.11
N LEU A 189 -5.90 -5.95 -7.08
CA LEU A 189 -6.92 -4.94 -6.85
C LEU A 189 -8.26 -5.57 -6.40
N PHE A 190 -8.63 -6.71 -6.98
CA PHE A 190 -9.80 -7.47 -6.56
C PHE A 190 -9.66 -7.99 -5.11
N ILE A 191 -8.52 -8.57 -4.76
CA ILE A 191 -8.24 -9.04 -3.40
C ILE A 191 -8.30 -7.87 -2.42
N SER A 192 -7.67 -6.73 -2.74
CA SER A 192 -7.72 -5.53 -1.90
C SER A 192 -9.15 -5.03 -1.68
N TYR A 193 -9.96 -5.03 -2.75
CA TYR A 193 -11.37 -4.70 -2.65
C TYR A 193 -12.14 -5.65 -1.74
N TYR A 194 -11.92 -6.96 -1.90
CA TYR A 194 -12.55 -8.00 -1.11
C TYR A 194 -12.16 -7.90 0.37
N SER A 195 -10.87 -7.80 0.69
CA SER A 195 -10.34 -7.64 2.06
C SER A 195 -10.91 -6.39 2.73
N ASN A 196 -10.94 -5.25 2.02
CA ASN A 196 -11.51 -4.01 2.54
C ASN A 196 -13.01 -4.16 2.84
N ARG A 197 -13.76 -4.84 1.96
CA ARG A 197 -15.19 -5.06 2.14
C ARG A 197 -15.48 -5.94 3.36
N ILE A 198 -14.70 -7.00 3.56
CA ILE A 198 -14.78 -7.84 4.76
C ILE A 198 -14.55 -6.98 6.00
N LEU A 199 -13.46 -6.21 6.02
CA LEU A 199 -13.13 -5.35 7.16
C LEU A 199 -14.26 -4.36 7.48
N ILE A 200 -14.80 -3.66 6.48
CA ILE A 200 -15.89 -2.70 6.65
C ILE A 200 -17.14 -3.40 7.23
N ASN A 201 -17.47 -4.60 6.75
CA ASN A 201 -18.61 -5.35 7.25
C ASN A 201 -18.43 -5.74 8.73
N THR A 202 -17.24 -6.22 9.10
CA THR A 202 -16.88 -6.54 10.49
C THR A 202 -17.00 -5.31 11.39
N LEU A 203 -16.46 -4.16 10.96
CA LEU A 203 -16.55 -2.90 11.72
C LEU A 203 -18.00 -2.42 11.88
N LYS A 204 -18.81 -2.49 10.81
CA LYS A 204 -20.24 -2.15 10.86
C LYS A 204 -20.99 -3.01 11.86
N MET A 205 -20.76 -4.31 11.87
CA MET A 205 -21.39 -5.23 12.82
C MET A 205 -20.99 -4.93 14.26
N ARG A 206 -19.68 -4.70 14.51
CA ARG A 206 -19.16 -4.32 15.83
C ARG A 206 -19.80 -3.05 16.37
N PHE A 207 -19.92 -2.00 15.54
CA PHE A 207 -20.56 -0.76 15.96
C PHE A 207 -22.07 -0.87 16.15
N LYS A 208 -22.75 -1.68 15.33
CA LYS A 208 -24.19 -1.95 15.52
C LYS A 208 -24.46 -2.62 16.87
N ILE A 209 -23.66 -3.62 17.24
CA ILE A 209 -23.78 -4.30 18.54
C ILE A 209 -23.48 -3.35 19.70
N SER A 210 -22.42 -2.54 19.60
CA SER A 210 -22.07 -1.57 20.64
C SER A 210 -23.18 -0.55 20.91
N ASN A 211 -23.91 -0.11 19.88
CA ASN A 211 -25.04 0.83 20.03
C ASN A 211 -26.32 0.17 20.56
N LEU A 212 -26.45 -1.16 20.49
CA LEU A 212 -27.59 -1.89 21.07
C LEU A 212 -27.42 -2.12 22.57
N ASN A 213 -26.17 -2.12 23.06
CA ASN A 213 -25.82 -2.38 24.45
C ASN A 213 -25.58 -1.09 25.28
N SER A 214 -25.73 0.09 24.66
CA SER A 214 -25.60 1.43 25.27
C SER A 214 -26.96 2.07 25.48
#